data_AF-T0RL23-F1
#
_entry.id   AF-T0RL23-F1
#
_cell.length_a   1.000
_cell.length_b   1.000
_cell.length_c   1.000
_cell.angle_alpha   90.00
_cell.angle_beta   90.00
_cell.angle_gamma   90.00
#
_symmetry.space_group_name_H-M   'P 1'
#
loop_
_entity.id
_entity.type
_entity.pdbx_description
1 polymer ?
#
loop_
_entity_poly.entity_id
_entity_poly.type
_entity_poly.pdbx_seq_one_letter_code
_entity_poly.pdbx_strand_id
1 'polypeptide(L)'
;MKFISILLFFLLSLNVFAARVVLLSSVETPKIWYHSKDWKIEDSLEKIFHKSFKKSGYEIIIKEKVDQQTLWEELHNPDNIALFWVSHAKAESQLANGITNDAAVVDYFGNDVKDLFRSVHPNMRYLGLIGCNAKSLLQTFKENGDYNSNPNLITHSFDKKIDARKGLRQSIKNSAKSLGIYKKNRKKDGFIYSTPSILSLFSENRMCEQETSVYEVKITRTSDVDVESVAVKVNSKVLAILPAMSANDIQDVKVFIPSSIVSTKHDLKITIDSNKYYSATRLDLGQFDFQAVNFIGNWKLFAKKDGTPIGITKNLYQYKGKVPEIESTTLKSLYQCSTN
;
A
#
# COMPACT_ATOMS: atom_id res chain seq x y z
N MET A 1 -47.00 -17.79 13.66
CA MET A 1 -45.60 -18.01 13.18
C MET A 1 -45.16 -17.10 12.02
N LYS A 2 -46.03 -16.39 11.29
CA LYS A 2 -45.60 -15.53 10.15
C LYS A 2 -44.97 -14.17 10.53
N PHE A 3 -45.19 -13.65 11.74
CA PHE A 3 -44.63 -12.36 12.18
C PHE A 3 -43.15 -12.41 12.58
N ILE A 4 -42.62 -13.59 12.92
CA ILE A 4 -41.21 -13.74 13.36
C ILE A 4 -40.24 -13.67 12.16
N SER A 5 -40.65 -14.11 10.96
CA SER A 5 -39.81 -14.02 9.75
C SER A 5 -39.60 -12.59 9.22
N ILE A 6 -40.57 -11.69 9.40
CA ILE A 6 -40.44 -10.28 8.94
C ILE A 6 -39.48 -9.50 9.85
N LEU A 7 -39.46 -9.80 11.16
CA LEU A 7 -38.54 -9.18 12.11
C LEU A 7 -37.09 -9.66 11.90
N LEU A 8 -36.89 -10.92 11.52
CA LEU A 8 -35.55 -11.47 11.26
C LEU A 8 -34.92 -10.87 9.98
N PHE A 9 -35.73 -10.55 8.96
CA PHE A 9 -35.26 -9.91 7.73
C PHE A 9 -34.87 -8.43 7.94
N PHE A 10 -35.49 -7.76 8.92
CA PHE A 10 -35.14 -6.39 9.31
C PHE A 10 -33.88 -6.31 10.19
N LEU A 11 -33.56 -7.39 10.93
CA LEU A 11 -32.34 -7.45 11.75
C LEU A 11 -31.09 -7.83 10.94
N LEU A 12 -31.25 -8.44 9.76
CA LEU A 12 -30.15 -8.85 8.87
C LEU A 12 -29.72 -7.76 7.86
N SER A 13 -30.39 -6.62 7.80
CA SER A 13 -30.20 -5.61 6.74
C SER A 13 -29.37 -4.37 7.14
N LEU A 14 -28.63 -4.40 8.26
CA LEU A 14 -27.94 -3.21 8.77
C LEU A 14 -26.45 -3.39 9.08
N ASN A 15 -25.77 -4.35 8.45
CA ASN A 15 -24.33 -4.19 8.23
C ASN A 15 -24.14 -3.22 7.06
N VAL A 16 -24.53 -1.96 7.25
CA VAL A 16 -24.09 -0.89 6.36
C VAL A 16 -22.59 -0.77 6.61
N PHE A 17 -21.79 -1.46 5.79
CA PHE A 17 -20.34 -1.36 5.82
C PHE A 17 -19.98 0.12 5.71
N ALA A 18 -19.48 0.68 6.80
CA ALA A 18 -19.17 2.09 6.90
C ALA A 18 -17.82 2.32 6.22
N ALA A 19 -17.78 3.23 5.24
CA ALA A 19 -16.54 3.62 4.59
C ALA A 19 -15.47 3.99 5.64
N ARG A 20 -14.26 3.47 5.48
CA ARG A 20 -13.17 3.57 6.45
C ARG A 20 -12.23 4.73 6.15
N VAL A 21 -11.92 5.50 7.18
CA VAL A 21 -10.81 6.46 7.16
C VAL A 21 -9.69 5.93 8.03
N VAL A 22 -8.51 5.78 7.44
CA VAL A 22 -7.41 5.04 8.06
C VAL A 22 -6.23 5.97 8.33
N LEU A 23 -5.77 5.99 9.59
CA LEU A 23 -4.49 6.57 9.98
C LEU A 23 -3.49 5.44 10.21
N LEU A 24 -2.39 5.47 9.46
CA LEU A 24 -1.26 4.56 9.62
C LEU A 24 -0.04 5.36 10.05
N SER A 25 0.67 4.90 11.07
CA SER A 25 1.91 5.54 11.54
C SER A 25 3.07 4.55 11.59
N SER A 26 4.21 4.93 11.02
CA SER A 26 5.52 4.29 11.23
C SER A 26 6.47 5.12 12.10
N VAL A 27 6.01 6.24 12.64
CA VAL A 27 6.83 7.16 13.44
C VAL A 27 7.11 6.56 14.80
N GLU A 28 8.38 6.47 15.18
CA GLU A 28 8.78 6.21 16.56
C GLU A 28 8.85 7.51 17.37
N THR A 29 8.31 7.50 18.60
CA THR A 29 8.44 8.61 19.55
C THR A 29 9.90 8.88 19.91
N PRO A 30 10.47 10.05 19.57
CA PRO A 30 11.83 10.39 20.01
C PRO A 30 11.87 10.62 21.52
N LYS A 31 12.94 10.14 22.18
CA LYS A 31 13.22 10.48 23.58
C LYS A 31 13.64 11.95 23.66
N ILE A 32 12.77 12.80 24.20
CA ILE A 32 13.00 14.23 24.35
C ILE A 32 13.04 14.59 25.84
N TRP A 33 14.10 15.26 26.29
CA TRP A 33 14.37 15.53 27.71
C TRP A 33 13.32 16.39 28.41
N TYR A 34 12.60 17.25 27.68
CA TYR A 34 11.56 18.13 28.22
C TYR A 34 10.13 17.55 28.14
N HIS A 35 9.96 16.33 27.64
CA HIS A 35 8.68 15.62 27.66
C HIS A 35 8.68 14.56 28.78
N SER A 36 7.49 14.26 29.32
CA SER A 36 7.35 13.13 30.23
C SER A 36 7.76 11.83 29.54
N LYS A 37 8.29 10.87 30.30
CA LYS A 37 8.67 9.55 29.75
C LYS A 37 7.49 8.82 29.10
N ASP A 38 6.27 9.14 29.53
CA ASP A 38 5.03 8.55 29.02
C ASP A 38 4.45 9.31 27.82
N TRP A 39 5.06 10.42 27.40
CA TRP A 39 4.57 11.15 26.23
C TRP A 39 4.83 10.34 24.96
N LYS A 40 3.78 10.13 24.16
CA LYS A 40 3.81 9.44 22.88
C LYS A 40 3.28 10.35 21.76
N ILE A 41 3.98 10.41 20.63
CA ILE A 41 3.53 11.16 19.46
C ILE A 41 2.25 10.56 18.89
N GLU A 42 2.12 9.24 19.00
CA GLU A 42 1.03 8.43 18.50
C GLU A 42 -0.30 8.84 19.15
N ASP A 43 -0.36 8.96 20.49
CA ASP A 43 -1.53 9.48 21.23
C ASP A 43 -2.00 10.85 20.70
N SER A 44 -1.03 11.71 20.31
CA SER A 44 -1.33 13.03 19.76
C SER A 44 -1.91 12.95 18.36
N LEU A 45 -1.41 12.03 17.51
CA LEU A 45 -1.91 11.80 16.15
C LEU A 45 -3.30 11.19 16.19
N GLU A 46 -3.49 10.16 17.01
CA GLU A 46 -4.78 9.52 17.28
C GLU A 46 -5.83 10.56 17.68
N LYS A 47 -5.52 11.37 18.70
CA LYS A 47 -6.42 12.40 19.19
C LYS A 47 -6.81 13.42 18.12
N ILE A 48 -5.88 13.81 17.25
CA ILE A 48 -6.17 14.71 16.12
C ILE A 48 -7.11 14.03 15.12
N PHE A 49 -6.83 12.77 14.79
CA PHE A 49 -7.56 12.01 13.79
C PHE A 49 -8.98 11.69 14.24
N HIS A 50 -9.12 11.06 15.41
CA HIS A 50 -10.42 10.76 16.02
C HIS A 50 -11.26 12.02 16.15
N LYS A 51 -10.67 13.09 16.68
CA LYS A 51 -11.40 14.33 16.82
C LYS A 51 -11.91 14.84 15.48
N SER A 52 -11.11 14.76 14.43
CA SER A 52 -11.51 15.29 13.12
C SER A 52 -12.62 14.46 12.47
N PHE A 53 -12.62 13.14 12.63
CA PHE A 53 -13.55 12.25 11.94
C PHE A 53 -14.71 11.72 12.80
N LYS A 54 -14.74 11.96 14.13
CA LYS A 54 -15.80 11.41 15.01
C LYS A 54 -17.25 11.76 14.64
N LYS A 55 -17.46 12.81 13.84
CA LYS A 55 -18.81 13.27 13.39
C LYS A 55 -19.06 12.97 11.92
N SER A 56 -18.15 12.26 11.28
CA SER A 56 -18.21 12.00 9.84
C SER A 56 -19.10 10.81 9.49
N GLY A 57 -19.38 9.90 10.42
CA GLY A 57 -20.07 8.64 10.11
C GLY A 57 -19.18 7.60 9.42
N TYR A 58 -17.90 7.91 9.18
CA TYR A 58 -16.90 6.93 8.77
C TYR A 58 -16.48 6.03 9.93
N GLU A 59 -16.11 4.80 9.62
CA GLU A 59 -15.34 3.96 10.53
C GLU A 59 -13.91 4.50 10.62
N ILE A 60 -13.41 4.70 11.84
CA ILE A 60 -12.10 5.30 12.10
C ILE A 60 -11.14 4.17 12.47
N ILE A 61 -10.18 3.88 11.59
CA ILE A 61 -9.14 2.89 11.83
C ILE A 61 -7.82 3.61 12.09
N ILE A 62 -7.12 3.19 13.14
CA ILE A 62 -5.81 3.74 13.51
C ILE A 62 -4.89 2.55 13.76
N LYS A 63 -3.81 2.46 13.01
CA LYS A 63 -2.76 1.46 13.21
C LYS A 63 -1.42 2.15 13.42
N GLU A 64 -0.71 1.72 14.45
CA GLU A 64 0.61 2.20 14.82
C GLU A 64 1.66 1.15 14.49
N LYS A 65 2.93 1.58 14.36
CA LYS A 65 4.08 0.71 14.09
C LYS A 65 3.87 -0.18 12.86
N VAL A 66 3.30 0.44 11.83
CA VAL A 66 2.86 -0.23 10.61
C VAL A 66 4.06 -0.65 9.76
N ASP A 67 4.05 -1.89 9.29
CA ASP A 67 5.03 -2.48 8.38
C ASP A 67 4.58 -2.44 6.92
N GLN A 68 5.44 -2.88 6.01
CA GLN A 68 5.14 -2.90 4.57
C GLN A 68 3.92 -3.75 4.19
N GLN A 69 3.68 -4.87 4.88
CA GLN A 69 2.54 -5.73 4.58
C GLN A 69 1.23 -5.07 5.00
N THR A 70 1.16 -4.58 6.24
CA THR A 70 -0.01 -3.89 6.75
C THR A 70 -0.32 -2.64 5.92
N LEU A 71 0.71 -1.89 5.50
CA LEU A 71 0.54 -0.76 4.58
C LEU A 71 -0.03 -1.20 3.23
N TRP A 72 0.50 -2.27 2.64
CA TRP A 72 0.01 -2.82 1.38
C TRP A 72 -1.46 -3.25 1.47
N GLU A 73 -1.82 -3.98 2.52
CA GLU A 73 -3.19 -4.44 2.79
C GLU A 73 -4.15 -3.25 2.92
N GLU A 74 -3.78 -2.21 3.64
CA GLU A 74 -4.62 -1.02 3.82
C GLU A 74 -4.67 -0.12 2.57
N LEU A 75 -3.61 -0.09 1.76
CA LEU A 75 -3.65 0.56 0.45
C LEU A 75 -4.60 -0.17 -0.52
N HIS A 76 -4.77 -1.48 -0.36
CA HIS A 76 -5.58 -2.35 -1.23
C HIS A 76 -6.93 -2.74 -0.64
N ASN A 77 -7.28 -2.23 0.56
CA ASN A 77 -8.53 -2.57 1.21
C ASN A 77 -9.70 -1.85 0.52
N PRO A 78 -10.76 -2.57 0.09
CA PRO A 78 -11.87 -1.97 -0.65
C PRO A 78 -12.75 -1.02 0.15
N ASP A 79 -12.74 -1.14 1.48
CA ASP A 79 -13.55 -0.34 2.39
C ASP A 79 -12.89 1.00 2.72
N ASN A 80 -11.60 1.15 2.41
CA ASN A 80 -10.84 2.36 2.70
C ASN A 80 -11.16 3.47 1.69
N ILE A 81 -11.92 4.47 2.12
CA ILE A 81 -12.17 5.69 1.33
C ILE A 81 -11.02 6.69 1.44
N ALA A 82 -10.25 6.64 2.53
CA ALA A 82 -9.10 7.51 2.74
C ALA A 82 -8.00 6.86 3.59
N LEU A 83 -6.75 7.11 3.22
CA LEU A 83 -5.58 6.67 3.97
C LEU A 83 -4.64 7.84 4.25
N PHE A 84 -4.20 7.94 5.51
CA PHE A 84 -3.25 8.93 6.01
C PHE A 84 -2.03 8.19 6.53
N TRP A 85 -0.94 8.23 5.79
CA TRP A 85 0.34 7.63 6.14
C TRP A 85 1.25 8.65 6.81
N VAL A 86 1.59 8.44 8.08
CA VAL A 86 2.53 9.27 8.83
C VAL A 86 3.82 8.49 9.01
N SER A 87 4.91 8.97 8.41
CA SER A 87 6.20 8.28 8.47
C SER A 87 7.38 9.23 8.60
N HIS A 88 8.52 8.67 8.97
CA HIS A 88 9.80 9.34 8.80
C HIS A 88 10.22 9.31 7.32
N ALA A 89 10.90 10.37 6.89
CA ALA A 89 11.79 10.30 5.74
C ALA A 89 13.21 10.12 6.22
N LYS A 90 13.96 9.19 5.61
CA LYS A 90 15.42 9.24 5.70
C LYS A 90 15.87 10.53 4.98
N ALA A 91 16.74 11.30 5.63
CA ALA A 91 17.34 12.46 5.00
C ALA A 91 18.06 12.03 3.73
N GLU A 92 17.98 12.83 2.67
CA GLU A 92 18.81 12.63 1.48
C GLU A 92 20.27 12.65 1.94
N SER A 93 20.92 11.49 1.98
CA SER A 93 22.37 11.46 2.06
C SER A 93 22.89 11.81 0.68
N GLN A 94 23.58 12.95 0.56
CA GLN A 94 24.44 13.19 -0.60
C GLN A 94 25.51 12.10 -0.57
N LEU A 95 25.33 11.05 -1.37
CA LEU A 95 26.44 10.20 -1.75
C LEU A 95 27.39 11.08 -2.56
N ALA A 96 28.67 11.10 -2.19
CA ALA A 96 29.71 11.69 -3.02
C ALA A 96 29.56 11.13 -4.44
N ASN A 97 29.50 12.00 -5.45
CA ASN A 97 29.34 11.76 -6.90
C ASN A 97 28.01 12.17 -7.56
N GLY A 98 27.22 13.09 -6.97
CA GLY A 98 26.15 13.79 -7.71
C GLY A 98 24.91 12.95 -8.04
N ILE A 99 24.79 11.75 -7.46
CA ILE A 99 23.56 10.97 -7.47
C ILE A 99 22.77 11.39 -6.24
N THR A 100 21.73 12.20 -6.44
CA THR A 100 20.75 12.50 -5.39
C THR A 100 19.99 11.22 -5.09
N ASN A 101 20.10 10.69 -3.87
CA ASN A 101 19.19 9.64 -3.42
C ASN A 101 17.81 10.26 -3.22
N ASP A 102 16.82 9.74 -3.93
CA ASP A 102 15.41 10.09 -3.71
C ASP A 102 15.07 9.94 -2.21
N ALA A 103 14.25 10.86 -1.68
CA ALA A 103 13.71 10.74 -0.35
C ALA A 103 13.02 9.38 -0.15
N ALA A 104 13.51 8.59 0.82
CA ALA A 104 12.92 7.29 1.14
C ALA A 104 11.71 7.48 2.08
N VAL A 105 10.59 6.82 1.75
CA VAL A 105 9.43 6.71 2.64
C VAL A 105 9.56 5.39 3.36
N VAL A 106 9.70 5.40 4.70
CA VAL A 106 10.03 4.17 5.44
C VAL A 106 8.91 3.67 6.35
N ASP A 107 8.77 2.36 6.43
CA ASP A 107 7.94 1.69 7.42
C ASP A 107 8.60 1.67 8.81
N TYR A 108 7.94 1.02 9.78
CA TYR A 108 8.43 0.95 11.16
C TYR A 108 9.78 0.24 11.29
N PHE A 109 10.06 -0.72 10.40
CA PHE A 109 11.32 -1.48 10.37
C PHE A 109 12.39 -0.84 9.49
N GLY A 110 12.11 0.31 8.87
CA GLY A 110 13.05 1.06 8.05
C GLY A 110 13.14 0.60 6.59
N ASN A 111 12.18 -0.21 6.13
CA ASN A 111 12.06 -0.63 4.73
C ASN A 111 11.53 0.51 3.88
N ASP A 112 12.06 0.70 2.66
CA ASP A 112 11.57 1.71 1.72
C ASP A 112 10.26 1.23 1.08
N VAL A 113 9.16 1.87 1.48
CA VAL A 113 7.79 1.53 1.05
C VAL A 113 7.26 2.48 -0.02
N LYS A 114 8.11 3.32 -0.63
CA LYS A 114 7.66 4.27 -1.66
C LYS A 114 6.92 3.61 -2.82
N ASP A 115 7.38 2.44 -3.26
CA ASP A 115 6.79 1.71 -4.39
C ASP A 115 5.42 1.13 -4.06
N LEU A 116 5.08 0.93 -2.77
CA LEU A 116 3.74 0.47 -2.38
C LEU A 116 2.69 1.51 -2.75
N PHE A 117 3.02 2.80 -2.68
CA PHE A 117 2.09 3.89 -3.02
C PHE A 117 1.84 4.03 -4.53
N ARG A 118 2.53 3.28 -5.40
CA ARG A 118 2.22 3.22 -6.83
C ARG A 118 0.92 2.48 -7.13
N SER A 119 0.49 1.59 -6.23
CA SER A 119 -0.77 0.87 -6.38
C SER A 119 -1.64 1.15 -5.17
N VAL A 120 -2.83 1.68 -5.43
CA VAL A 120 -3.86 1.88 -4.41
C VAL A 120 -5.18 1.34 -4.92
N HIS A 121 -6.04 0.93 -3.99
CA HIS A 121 -7.37 0.45 -4.31
C HIS A 121 -8.14 1.54 -5.09
N PRO A 122 -8.83 1.20 -6.18
CA PRO A 122 -9.49 2.18 -7.03
C PRO A 122 -10.72 2.85 -6.39
N ASN A 123 -11.22 2.33 -5.26
CA ASN A 123 -12.26 3.00 -4.48
C ASN A 123 -11.72 4.12 -3.56
N MET A 124 -10.41 4.16 -3.29
CA MET A 124 -9.80 5.16 -2.41
C MET A 124 -9.95 6.56 -3.01
N ARG A 125 -10.41 7.54 -2.24
CA ARG A 125 -10.60 8.93 -2.73
C ARG A 125 -9.57 9.90 -2.21
N TYR A 126 -8.82 9.51 -1.19
CA TYR A 126 -7.81 10.36 -0.59
C TYR A 126 -6.61 9.56 -0.09
N LEU A 127 -5.42 10.00 -0.48
CA LEU A 127 -4.15 9.49 0.01
C LEU A 127 -3.29 10.64 0.52
N GLY A 128 -3.02 10.64 1.83
CA GLY A 128 -2.15 11.62 2.47
C GLY A 128 -0.82 11.00 2.90
N LEU A 129 0.31 11.50 2.37
CA LEU A 129 1.65 11.15 2.87
C LEU A 129 2.18 12.31 3.74
N ILE A 130 2.38 12.04 5.02
CA ILE A 130 2.72 13.01 6.06
C ILE A 130 4.09 12.68 6.66
N GLY A 131 4.94 13.71 6.81
CA GLY A 131 6.23 13.59 7.50
C GLY A 131 7.45 13.45 6.57
N CYS A 132 7.24 13.28 5.27
CA CYS A 132 8.28 13.14 4.25
C CYS A 132 8.19 14.20 3.13
N ASN A 133 9.30 14.44 2.42
CA ASN A 133 9.31 15.17 1.16
C ASN A 133 8.83 14.22 0.05
N ALA A 134 7.51 14.06 -0.09
CA ALA A 134 6.90 13.07 -0.99
C ALA A 134 6.00 13.70 -2.06
N LYS A 135 6.09 15.01 -2.29
CA LYS A 135 5.28 15.66 -3.32
C LYS A 135 5.75 15.33 -4.73
N SER A 136 7.05 15.44 -4.99
CA SER A 136 7.64 14.99 -6.25
C SER A 136 7.34 13.52 -6.50
N LEU A 137 7.48 12.67 -5.48
CA LEU A 137 7.17 11.24 -5.55
C LEU A 137 5.75 10.96 -6.05
N LEU A 138 4.72 11.50 -5.38
CA LEU A 138 3.31 11.26 -5.76
C LEU A 138 2.98 11.89 -7.13
N GLN A 139 3.60 13.01 -7.46
CA GLN A 139 3.46 13.65 -8.77
C GLN A 139 4.02 12.74 -9.87
N THR A 140 5.22 12.19 -9.69
CA THR A 140 5.83 11.23 -10.62
C THR A 140 4.95 10.00 -10.83
N PHE A 141 4.37 9.45 -9.76
CA PHE A 141 3.44 8.31 -9.89
C PHE A 141 2.21 8.67 -10.71
N LYS A 142 1.63 9.85 -10.46
CA LYS A 142 0.49 10.34 -11.25
C LYS A 142 0.86 10.53 -12.73
N GLU A 143 2.01 11.14 -13.02
CA GLU A 143 2.50 11.39 -14.38
C GLU A 143 2.82 10.10 -15.14
N ASN A 144 3.29 9.07 -14.44
CA ASN A 144 3.51 7.73 -14.98
C ASN A 144 2.22 6.92 -15.18
N GLY A 145 1.06 7.49 -14.80
CA GLY A 145 -0.23 6.83 -14.93
C GLY A 145 -0.50 5.74 -13.89
N ASP A 146 0.25 5.71 -12.77
CA ASP A 146 0.06 4.74 -11.70
C ASP A 146 -1.32 4.86 -11.03
N TYR A 147 -1.95 6.04 -11.12
CA TYR A 147 -3.31 6.30 -10.61
C TYR A 147 -4.40 6.36 -11.69
N ASN A 148 -4.12 5.89 -12.91
CA ASN A 148 -5.10 5.95 -14.01
C ASN A 148 -6.37 5.12 -13.74
N SER A 149 -6.26 4.04 -12.97
CA SER A 149 -7.40 3.24 -12.52
C SER A 149 -8.27 3.95 -11.45
N ASN A 150 -7.80 5.07 -10.91
CA ASN A 150 -8.47 5.81 -9.85
C ASN A 150 -8.48 7.33 -10.14
N PRO A 151 -9.30 7.79 -11.10
CA PRO A 151 -9.35 9.20 -11.49
C PRO A 151 -9.85 10.14 -10.37
N ASN A 152 -10.52 9.57 -9.36
CA ASN A 152 -11.07 10.32 -8.23
C ASN A 152 -10.11 10.44 -7.04
N LEU A 153 -8.92 9.84 -7.13
CA LEU A 153 -7.92 9.90 -6.08
C LEU A 153 -7.34 11.31 -5.94
N ILE A 154 -7.54 11.92 -4.77
CA ILE A 154 -6.83 13.13 -4.38
C ILE A 154 -5.62 12.73 -3.53
N THR A 155 -4.42 13.04 -4.01
CA THR A 155 -3.18 12.86 -3.26
C THR A 155 -2.76 14.15 -2.57
N HIS A 156 -2.21 14.05 -1.37
CA HIS A 156 -1.62 15.19 -0.66
C HIS A 156 -0.34 14.78 0.07
N SER A 157 0.70 15.56 -0.12
CA SER A 157 1.99 15.42 0.55
C SER A 157 2.68 16.77 0.63
N PHE A 158 3.91 16.81 1.15
CA PHE A 158 4.63 18.03 1.45
C PHE A 158 5.92 18.12 0.64
N ASP A 159 6.30 19.35 0.26
CA ASP A 159 7.57 19.67 -0.41
C ASP A 159 8.78 19.60 0.55
N LYS A 160 8.54 19.54 1.85
CA LYS A 160 9.57 19.50 2.89
C LYS A 160 9.09 18.74 4.11
N LYS A 161 10.05 18.30 4.92
CA LYS A 161 9.77 17.67 6.22
C LYS A 161 8.91 18.61 7.09
N ILE A 162 7.85 18.06 7.68
CA ILE A 162 6.89 18.78 8.51
C ILE A 162 6.65 18.02 9.83
N ASP A 163 6.36 18.74 10.91
CA ASP A 163 5.88 18.13 12.16
C ASP A 163 4.63 17.28 11.86
N ALA A 164 4.66 16.02 12.28
CA ALA A 164 3.63 15.03 11.96
C ALA A 164 2.22 15.50 12.36
N ARG A 165 2.07 16.20 13.50
CA ARG A 165 0.77 16.71 13.98
C ARG A 165 0.29 17.88 13.14
N LYS A 166 1.19 18.77 12.72
CA LYS A 166 0.85 19.88 11.81
C LYS A 166 0.48 19.34 10.42
N GLY A 167 1.29 18.43 9.89
CA GLY A 167 1.04 17.79 8.60
C GLY A 167 -0.26 17.01 8.57
N LEU A 168 -0.56 16.23 9.62
CA LEU A 168 -1.81 15.48 9.73
C LEU A 168 -3.02 16.42 9.70
N ARG A 169 -3.03 17.51 10.49
CA ARG A 169 -4.13 18.49 10.46
C ARG A 169 -4.33 19.13 9.09
N GLN A 170 -3.23 19.46 8.40
CA GLN A 170 -3.30 20.03 7.05
C GLN A 170 -3.83 19.01 6.04
N SER A 171 -3.40 17.75 6.13
CA SER A 171 -3.91 16.66 5.31
C SER A 171 -5.40 16.42 5.55
N ILE A 172 -5.85 16.36 6.79
CA ILE A 172 -7.29 16.24 7.13
C ILE A 172 -8.11 17.41 6.56
N LYS A 173 -7.57 18.63 6.60
CA LYS A 173 -8.26 19.77 5.98
C LYS A 173 -8.38 19.60 4.46
N ASN A 174 -7.32 19.12 3.81
CA ASN A 174 -7.32 18.89 2.36
C ASN A 174 -8.23 17.74 1.94
N SER A 175 -8.35 16.70 2.77
CA SER A 175 -9.22 15.55 2.50
C SER A 175 -10.70 15.90 2.44
N ALA A 176 -11.11 17.04 3.02
CA ALA A 176 -12.49 17.52 2.89
C ALA A 176 -12.95 17.58 1.42
N LYS A 177 -12.08 17.98 0.49
CA LYS A 177 -12.45 18.09 -0.93
C LYS A 177 -13.02 16.79 -1.52
N SER A 178 -12.59 15.63 -1.04
CA SER A 178 -13.09 14.32 -1.49
C SER A 178 -13.96 13.58 -0.47
N LEU A 179 -13.89 13.95 0.81
CA LEU A 179 -14.55 13.25 1.91
C LEU A 179 -15.68 14.06 2.58
N GLY A 180 -15.89 15.33 2.25
CA GLY A 180 -17.03 16.11 2.73
C GLY A 180 -16.70 17.53 3.21
N ILE A 181 -17.37 18.01 4.24
CA ILE A 181 -17.29 19.42 4.65
C ILE A 181 -16.42 19.58 5.89
N TYR A 182 -15.38 20.42 5.80
CA TYR A 182 -14.54 20.78 6.95
C TYR A 182 -15.11 21.99 7.70
N LYS A 183 -15.53 21.79 8.95
CA LYS A 183 -16.02 22.87 9.81
C LYS A 183 -15.05 23.14 10.96
N LYS A 184 -14.49 24.34 11.00
CA LYS A 184 -13.60 24.79 12.08
C LYS A 184 -14.43 25.16 13.31
N ASN A 185 -14.05 24.66 14.49
CA ASN A 185 -14.66 25.07 15.75
C ASN A 185 -13.86 26.23 16.39
N ARG A 186 -14.54 27.15 17.09
CA ARG A 186 -13.92 28.41 17.59
C ARG A 186 -12.76 28.23 18.57
N LYS A 187 -12.56 27.03 19.15
CA LYS A 187 -11.54 26.80 20.21
C LYS A 187 -10.53 25.65 20.02
N LYS A 188 -10.58 24.83 18.95
CA LYS A 188 -9.53 23.84 18.56
C LYS A 188 -9.94 23.13 17.25
N ASP A 189 -9.01 22.36 16.64
CA ASP A 189 -9.10 21.52 15.41
C ASP A 189 -10.52 21.24 14.89
N GLY A 190 -10.75 21.49 13.59
CA GLY A 190 -12.05 21.30 12.93
C GLY A 190 -12.48 19.85 12.75
N PHE A 191 -13.71 19.66 12.26
CA PHE A 191 -14.35 18.38 12.03
C PHE A 191 -14.67 18.18 10.55
N ILE A 192 -14.62 16.93 10.09
CA ILE A 192 -15.17 16.47 8.81
C ILE A 192 -16.58 15.95 9.05
N TYR A 193 -17.51 16.45 8.24
CA TYR A 193 -18.86 15.90 8.09
C TYR A 193 -18.93 15.25 6.71
N SER A 194 -19.17 13.94 6.66
CA SER A 194 -19.45 13.31 5.37
C SER A 194 -20.78 13.83 4.84
N THR A 195 -20.92 13.84 3.52
CA THR A 195 -22.22 14.02 2.89
C THR A 195 -22.82 12.64 2.61
N PRO A 196 -24.14 12.43 2.76
CA PRO A 196 -24.78 11.18 2.39
C PRO A 196 -24.44 10.72 0.97
N SER A 197 -24.31 11.67 0.04
CA SER A 197 -23.88 11.41 -1.34
C SER A 197 -22.49 10.80 -1.46
N ILE A 198 -21.53 11.15 -0.61
CA ILE A 198 -20.18 10.58 -0.67
C ILE A 198 -20.21 9.11 -0.26
N LEU A 199 -20.96 8.81 0.80
CA LEU A 199 -21.14 7.45 1.30
C LEU A 199 -21.89 6.59 0.28
N SER A 200 -23.01 7.09 -0.28
CA SER A 200 -23.77 6.36 -1.29
C SER A 200 -22.94 6.12 -2.56
N LEU A 201 -22.22 7.14 -3.05
CA LEU A 201 -21.34 6.98 -4.20
C LEU A 201 -20.20 6.00 -3.93
N PHE A 202 -19.73 5.87 -2.68
CA PHE A 202 -18.69 4.92 -2.33
C PHE A 202 -19.24 3.49 -2.32
N SER A 203 -20.46 3.28 -1.82
CA SER A 203 -21.11 1.97 -1.86
C SER A 203 -21.55 1.54 -3.27
N GLU A 204 -21.93 2.50 -4.12
CA GLU A 204 -22.51 2.24 -5.44
C GLU A 204 -21.46 2.16 -6.56
N ASN A 205 -20.40 2.97 -6.51
CA ASN A 205 -19.40 3.03 -7.57
C ASN A 205 -18.19 2.14 -7.24
N ARG A 206 -18.20 0.93 -7.80
CA ARG A 206 -17.15 -0.06 -7.60
C ARG A 206 -16.18 -0.06 -8.78
N MET A 207 -15.28 0.92 -8.80
CA MET A 207 -14.18 0.97 -9.77
C MET A 207 -13.30 -0.30 -9.72
N CYS A 208 -13.28 -1.00 -8.59
CA CYS A 208 -12.62 -2.29 -8.43
C CYS A 208 -13.24 -3.45 -9.21
N GLU A 209 -14.46 -3.33 -9.75
CA GLU A 209 -15.06 -4.41 -10.57
C GLU A 209 -14.53 -4.42 -12.01
N GLN A 210 -13.70 -3.43 -12.39
CA GLN A 210 -13.12 -3.37 -13.72
C GLN A 210 -12.17 -4.55 -13.97
N GLU A 211 -12.57 -5.40 -14.93
CA GLU A 211 -11.72 -6.49 -15.38
C GLU A 211 -10.55 -5.96 -16.21
N THR A 212 -9.37 -6.52 -15.95
CA THR A 212 -8.16 -6.26 -16.70
C THR A 212 -7.64 -7.58 -17.26
N SER A 213 -7.13 -7.56 -18.49
CA SER A 213 -6.42 -8.70 -19.08
C SER A 213 -5.10 -8.93 -18.34
N VAL A 214 -4.95 -10.09 -17.71
CA VAL A 214 -3.79 -10.44 -16.86
C VAL A 214 -3.14 -11.76 -17.26
N TYR A 215 -1.84 -11.87 -16.98
CA TYR A 215 -1.11 -13.12 -16.93
C TYR A 215 -1.07 -13.64 -15.48
N GLU A 216 -1.39 -14.91 -15.28
CA GLU A 216 -1.42 -15.52 -13.94
C GLU A 216 -0.13 -16.30 -13.69
N VAL A 217 0.53 -16.00 -12.57
CA VAL A 217 1.75 -16.68 -12.13
C VAL A 217 1.52 -17.20 -10.71
N LYS A 218 1.68 -18.51 -10.52
CA LYS A 218 1.77 -19.11 -9.19
C LYS A 218 3.23 -19.01 -8.72
N ILE A 219 3.42 -18.55 -7.49
CA ILE A 219 4.72 -18.44 -6.84
C ILE A 219 4.69 -19.31 -5.60
N THR A 220 5.70 -20.18 -5.47
CA THR A 220 5.94 -20.98 -4.27
C THR A 220 7.26 -20.54 -3.65
N ARG A 221 7.24 -20.20 -2.36
CA ARG A 221 8.42 -19.80 -1.59
C ARG A 221 8.69 -20.82 -0.49
N THR A 222 9.94 -21.25 -0.37
CA THR A 222 10.42 -22.17 0.67
C THR A 222 11.72 -21.66 1.29
N SER A 223 12.03 -22.04 2.53
CA SER A 223 13.32 -21.77 3.16
C SER A 223 13.59 -22.77 4.28
N ASP A 224 14.86 -23.07 4.55
CA ASP A 224 15.35 -23.86 5.68
C ASP A 224 15.68 -22.98 6.91
N VAL A 225 15.54 -21.65 6.78
CA VAL A 225 15.78 -20.67 7.84
C VAL A 225 14.61 -19.68 7.93
N ASP A 226 14.57 -18.91 9.02
CA ASP A 226 13.64 -17.79 9.13
C ASP A 226 14.02 -16.71 8.11
N VAL A 227 13.04 -16.24 7.34
CA VAL A 227 13.25 -15.26 6.27
C VAL A 227 12.30 -14.07 6.42
N GLU A 228 12.76 -12.90 5.96
CA GLU A 228 12.03 -11.64 6.08
C GLU A 228 10.84 -11.55 5.11
N SER A 229 9.98 -10.56 5.30
CA SER A 229 8.94 -10.23 4.33
C SER A 229 9.54 -9.69 3.04
N VAL A 230 8.90 -9.99 1.91
CA VAL A 230 9.38 -9.61 0.58
C VAL A 230 8.26 -9.10 -0.31
N ALA A 231 8.57 -8.13 -1.15
CA ALA A 231 7.72 -7.67 -2.22
C ALA A 231 8.02 -8.44 -3.51
N VAL A 232 6.97 -8.92 -4.16
CA VAL A 232 7.02 -9.44 -5.52
C VAL A 232 6.74 -8.28 -6.47
N LYS A 233 7.70 -7.91 -7.30
CA LYS A 233 7.62 -6.76 -8.21
C LYS A 233 7.79 -7.15 -9.67
N VAL A 234 7.05 -6.47 -10.55
CA VAL A 234 7.27 -6.47 -12.01
C VAL A 234 7.31 -5.03 -12.47
N ASN A 235 8.38 -4.64 -13.19
CA ASN A 235 8.59 -3.24 -13.62
C ASN A 235 8.41 -2.22 -12.48
N SER A 236 9.00 -2.51 -11.31
CA SER A 236 8.87 -1.72 -10.08
C SER A 236 7.45 -1.58 -9.51
N LYS A 237 6.43 -2.20 -10.12
CA LYS A 237 5.09 -2.32 -9.53
C LYS A 237 5.06 -3.52 -8.62
N VAL A 238 4.69 -3.30 -7.37
CA VAL A 238 4.47 -4.35 -6.38
C VAL A 238 3.17 -5.06 -6.76
N LEU A 239 3.21 -6.39 -6.86
CA LEU A 239 2.05 -7.22 -7.17
C LEU A 239 1.55 -7.96 -5.93
N ALA A 240 2.46 -8.31 -5.02
CA ALA A 240 2.15 -8.93 -3.74
C ALA A 240 3.23 -8.63 -2.70
N ILE A 241 2.84 -8.63 -1.42
CA ILE A 241 3.76 -8.71 -0.28
C ILE A 241 3.60 -10.08 0.35
N LEU A 242 4.71 -10.80 0.51
CA LEU A 242 4.76 -12.06 1.24
C LEU A 242 5.25 -11.78 2.66
N PRO A 243 4.53 -12.27 3.70
CA PRO A 243 4.96 -12.10 5.08
C PRO A 243 6.33 -12.74 5.34
N ALA A 244 6.92 -12.37 6.47
CA ALA A 244 8.02 -13.14 7.03
C ALA A 244 7.59 -14.61 7.24
N MET A 245 8.53 -15.53 7.15
CA MET A 245 8.26 -16.96 7.16
C MET A 245 9.26 -17.67 8.05
N SER A 246 8.81 -18.66 8.81
CA SER A 246 9.69 -19.47 9.64
C SER A 246 10.37 -20.58 8.82
N ALA A 247 11.46 -21.11 9.37
CA ALA A 247 12.18 -22.24 8.77
C ALA A 247 11.25 -23.43 8.45
N ASN A 248 11.38 -23.97 7.23
CA ASN A 248 10.65 -25.11 6.65
C ASN A 248 9.17 -24.85 6.31
N ASP A 249 8.68 -23.63 6.47
CA ASP A 249 7.35 -23.26 5.97
C ASP A 249 7.34 -23.17 4.43
N ILE A 250 6.13 -23.32 3.87
CA ILE A 250 5.87 -23.17 2.44
C ILE A 250 4.80 -22.09 2.26
N GLN A 251 5.10 -21.08 1.45
CA GLN A 251 4.18 -20.01 1.07
C GLN A 251 3.81 -20.13 -0.40
N ASP A 252 2.52 -20.30 -0.68
CA ASP A 252 1.96 -20.28 -2.03
C ASP A 252 1.15 -19.00 -2.27
N VAL A 253 1.44 -18.29 -3.36
CA VAL A 253 0.67 -17.10 -3.77
C VAL A 253 0.37 -17.13 -5.26
N LYS A 254 -0.74 -16.53 -5.66
CA LYS A 254 -1.05 -16.22 -7.06
C LYS A 254 -0.89 -14.73 -7.27
N VAL A 255 -0.13 -14.35 -8.28
CA VAL A 255 0.01 -12.94 -8.69
C VAL A 255 -0.51 -12.76 -10.11
N PHE A 256 -1.12 -11.59 -10.32
CA PHE A 256 -1.72 -11.22 -11.61
C PHE A 256 -0.90 -10.08 -12.20
N ILE A 257 -0.25 -10.34 -13.35
CA ILE A 257 0.57 -9.36 -14.06
C ILE A 257 -0.32 -8.72 -15.13
N PRO A 258 -0.63 -7.41 -15.07
CA PRO A 258 -1.41 -6.75 -16.10
C PRO A 258 -0.72 -6.87 -17.47
N SER A 259 -1.47 -7.28 -18.49
CA SER A 259 -0.92 -7.37 -19.85
C SER A 259 -0.45 -6.02 -20.39
N SER A 260 -1.06 -4.92 -19.93
CA SER A 260 -0.70 -3.54 -20.29
C SER A 260 0.73 -3.14 -19.89
N ILE A 261 1.35 -3.83 -18.93
CA ILE A 261 2.74 -3.55 -18.53
C ILE A 261 3.76 -4.51 -19.16
N VAL A 262 3.32 -5.42 -20.04
CA VAL A 262 4.14 -6.42 -20.71
C VAL A 262 4.12 -6.17 -22.22
N SER A 263 5.12 -5.48 -22.74
CA SER A 263 5.28 -5.25 -24.19
C SER A 263 6.33 -6.18 -24.80
N THR A 264 7.32 -6.57 -24.00
CA THR A 264 8.46 -7.37 -24.41
C THR A 264 8.77 -8.44 -23.38
N LYS A 265 9.59 -9.42 -23.77
CA LYS A 265 10.08 -10.46 -22.86
C LYS A 265 10.83 -9.87 -21.65
N HIS A 266 11.48 -8.72 -21.84
CA HIS A 266 12.25 -8.08 -20.79
C HIS A 266 11.39 -7.45 -19.70
N ASP A 267 10.10 -7.28 -19.94
CA ASP A 267 9.13 -6.72 -18.99
C ASP A 267 8.64 -7.79 -18.00
N LEU A 268 8.74 -9.08 -18.34
CA LEU A 268 8.40 -10.22 -17.47
C LEU A 268 9.52 -10.57 -16.47
N LYS A 269 10.23 -9.54 -15.98
CA LYS A 269 11.22 -9.70 -14.91
C LYS A 269 10.50 -9.61 -13.56
N ILE A 270 10.59 -10.67 -12.79
CA ILE A 270 10.09 -10.68 -11.41
C ILE A 270 11.26 -10.34 -10.49
N THR A 271 11.08 -9.32 -9.68
CA THR A 271 12.04 -8.96 -8.62
C THR A 271 11.42 -9.34 -7.28
N ILE A 272 12.14 -10.12 -6.49
CA ILE A 272 11.84 -10.36 -5.08
C ILE A 272 12.71 -9.39 -4.29
N ASP A 273 12.10 -8.52 -3.49
CA ASP A 273 12.79 -7.40 -2.84
C ASP A 273 12.36 -7.31 -1.38
N SER A 274 13.29 -7.35 -0.42
CA SER A 274 12.93 -7.13 0.99
C SER A 274 12.60 -5.67 1.28
N ASN A 275 12.79 -4.77 0.31
CA ASN A 275 12.67 -3.32 0.44
C ASN A 275 13.64 -2.72 1.46
N LYS A 276 14.63 -3.48 1.97
CA LYS A 276 15.71 -2.93 2.77
C LYS A 276 16.66 -2.13 1.89
N TYR A 277 16.78 -0.85 2.21
CA TYR A 277 17.64 0.08 1.50
C TYR A 277 19.13 -0.34 1.55
N TYR A 278 19.57 -0.91 2.68
CA TYR A 278 20.94 -1.37 2.86
C TYR A 278 20.98 -2.56 3.82
N SER A 279 21.86 -3.52 3.51
CA SER A 279 22.31 -4.56 4.43
C SER A 279 23.80 -4.78 4.19
N ALA A 280 24.57 -4.97 5.26
CA ALA A 280 26.00 -5.29 5.16
C ALA A 280 26.24 -6.72 4.66
N THR A 281 25.29 -7.62 4.93
CA THR A 281 25.32 -9.02 4.51
C THR A 281 24.18 -9.31 3.56
N ARG A 282 24.34 -10.32 2.70
CA ARG A 282 23.23 -10.80 1.87
C ARG A 282 22.13 -11.34 2.78
N LEU A 283 20.90 -10.92 2.51
CA LEU A 283 19.71 -11.46 3.16
C LEU A 283 19.30 -12.75 2.45
N ASP A 284 18.96 -13.76 3.22
CA ASP A 284 18.23 -14.90 2.70
C ASP A 284 16.76 -14.49 2.49
N LEU A 285 16.30 -14.60 1.25
CA LEU A 285 14.93 -14.29 0.88
C LEU A 285 14.09 -15.56 0.69
N GLY A 286 14.69 -16.74 0.86
CA GLY A 286 14.11 -18.03 0.49
C GLY A 286 14.34 -18.38 -0.98
N GLN A 287 13.96 -19.62 -1.31
CA GLN A 287 13.93 -20.16 -2.66
C GLN A 287 12.55 -19.91 -3.27
N PHE A 288 12.51 -19.54 -4.54
CA PHE A 288 11.28 -19.25 -5.26
C PHE A 288 11.16 -20.11 -6.51
N ASP A 289 10.01 -20.74 -6.66
CA ASP A 289 9.55 -21.36 -7.89
C ASP A 289 8.41 -20.55 -8.52
N PHE A 290 8.42 -20.46 -9.85
CA PHE A 290 7.46 -19.65 -10.61
C PHE A 290 6.83 -20.51 -11.69
N GLN A 291 5.53 -20.72 -11.57
CA GLN A 291 4.74 -21.48 -12.53
C GLN A 291 3.80 -20.55 -13.29
N ALA A 292 4.01 -20.42 -14.59
CA ALA A 292 3.05 -19.78 -15.48
C ALA A 292 1.79 -20.66 -15.57
N VAL A 293 0.62 -20.08 -15.35
CA VAL A 293 -0.65 -20.84 -15.32
C VAL A 293 -1.28 -20.91 -16.71
N ASN A 294 -1.28 -19.79 -17.43
CA ASN A 294 -1.98 -19.61 -18.70
C ASN A 294 -1.03 -19.42 -19.91
N PHE A 295 0.28 -19.58 -19.73
CA PHE A 295 1.27 -19.47 -20.81
C PHE A 295 2.49 -20.36 -20.54
N ILE A 296 3.32 -20.58 -21.56
CA ILE A 296 4.47 -21.49 -21.49
C ILE A 296 5.74 -20.72 -21.17
N GLY A 297 6.42 -21.08 -20.09
CA GLY A 297 7.79 -20.66 -19.85
C GLY A 297 8.18 -20.79 -18.39
N ASN A 298 9.45 -20.52 -18.12
CA ASN A 298 10.02 -20.56 -16.78
C ASN A 298 10.80 -19.28 -16.49
N TRP A 299 11.00 -19.02 -15.20
CA TRP A 299 11.85 -17.94 -14.73
C TRP A 299 13.18 -18.52 -14.28
N LYS A 300 14.27 -17.89 -14.73
CA LYS A 300 15.61 -18.23 -14.29
C LYS A 300 16.11 -17.16 -13.34
N LEU A 301 16.59 -17.57 -12.18
CA LEU A 301 17.30 -16.70 -11.25
C LEU A 301 18.52 -16.05 -11.96
N PHE A 302 18.61 -14.73 -11.84
CA PHE A 302 19.78 -13.97 -12.26
C PHE A 302 20.86 -14.11 -11.19
N ALA A 303 21.74 -15.09 -11.42
CA ALA A 303 22.73 -15.55 -10.47
C ALA A 303 24.13 -15.58 -11.10
N LYS A 304 25.14 -15.64 -10.22
CA LYS A 304 26.53 -15.96 -10.59
C LYS A 304 26.63 -17.41 -11.10
N LYS A 305 27.81 -17.79 -11.60
CA LYS A 305 28.07 -19.15 -12.11
C LYS A 305 27.84 -20.25 -11.07
N ASP A 306 28.03 -19.94 -9.79
CA ASP A 306 27.84 -20.83 -8.64
C ASP A 306 26.36 -20.93 -8.18
N GLY A 307 25.42 -20.28 -8.88
CA GLY A 307 24.00 -20.26 -8.52
C GLY A 307 23.63 -19.16 -7.50
N THR A 308 24.61 -18.44 -6.96
CA THR A 308 24.38 -17.39 -5.98
C THR A 308 23.61 -16.21 -6.59
N PRO A 309 22.47 -15.76 -6.01
CA PRO A 309 21.73 -14.59 -6.50
C PRO A 309 22.58 -13.31 -6.61
N ILE A 310 22.36 -12.53 -7.67
CA ILE A 310 22.98 -11.22 -7.83
C ILE A 310 22.10 -10.17 -7.14
N GLY A 311 22.52 -9.77 -5.93
CA GLY A 311 21.84 -8.80 -5.08
C GLY A 311 22.11 -9.09 -3.59
N ILE A 312 21.91 -8.07 -2.75
CA ILE A 312 22.07 -8.18 -1.29
C ILE A 312 20.69 -8.31 -0.63
N THR A 313 19.74 -7.46 -1.02
CA THR A 313 18.38 -7.39 -0.47
C THR A 313 17.30 -7.76 -1.49
N LYS A 314 17.72 -8.21 -2.68
CA LYS A 314 16.83 -8.54 -3.79
C LYS A 314 17.35 -9.68 -4.65
N ASN A 315 16.41 -10.46 -5.20
CA ASN A 315 16.65 -11.49 -6.20
C ASN A 315 15.90 -11.11 -7.48
N LEU A 316 16.55 -11.25 -8.63
CA LEU A 316 15.96 -10.97 -9.94
C LEU A 316 15.74 -12.28 -10.70
N TYR A 317 14.53 -12.47 -11.23
CA TYR A 317 14.14 -13.64 -12.00
C TYR A 317 13.77 -13.21 -13.41
N GLN A 318 14.51 -13.72 -14.39
CA GLN A 318 14.29 -13.41 -15.79
C GLN A 318 13.49 -14.51 -16.46
N TYR A 319 12.36 -14.15 -17.05
CA TYR A 319 11.57 -15.05 -17.87
C TYR A 319 12.33 -15.53 -19.11
N LYS A 320 12.30 -16.84 -19.38
CA LYS A 320 13.03 -17.49 -20.49
C LYS A 320 12.15 -17.99 -21.63
N GLY A 321 10.83 -17.95 -21.50
CA GLY A 321 9.88 -18.32 -22.57
C GLY A 321 9.80 -17.30 -23.72
N LYS A 322 8.81 -17.51 -24.61
CA LYS A 322 8.39 -16.53 -25.62
C LYS A 322 7.50 -15.49 -24.96
N VAL A 323 7.47 -14.26 -25.48
CA VAL A 323 6.52 -13.25 -24.99
C VAL A 323 5.11 -13.86 -25.05
N PRO A 324 4.38 -13.94 -23.93
CA PRO A 324 3.02 -14.45 -23.93
C PRO A 324 2.15 -13.62 -24.87
N GLU A 325 1.28 -14.29 -25.60
CA GLU A 325 0.33 -13.63 -26.48
C GLU A 325 -0.85 -13.09 -25.67
N ILE A 326 -1.53 -12.06 -26.17
CA ILE A 326 -2.71 -11.47 -25.50
C ILE A 326 -3.81 -12.53 -25.29
N GLU A 327 -3.91 -13.51 -26.19
CA GLU A 327 -4.84 -14.65 -26.08
C GLU A 327 -4.54 -15.56 -24.88
N SER A 328 -3.32 -15.53 -24.35
CA SER A 328 -2.95 -16.22 -23.12
C SER A 328 -3.43 -15.48 -21.87
N THR A 329 -3.98 -14.27 -21.99
CA THR A 329 -4.48 -13.52 -20.83
C THR A 329 -5.84 -14.05 -20.37
N THR A 330 -6.15 -13.85 -19.09
CA THR A 330 -7.52 -14.00 -18.58
C THR A 330 -8.03 -12.64 -18.11
N LEU A 331 -9.33 -12.41 -18.21
CA LEU A 331 -9.96 -11.25 -17.59
C LEU A 331 -10.11 -11.51 -16.09
N LYS A 332 -9.52 -10.64 -15.28
CA LYS A 332 -9.65 -10.67 -13.83
C LYS A 332 -9.76 -9.26 -13.30
N SER A 333 -10.56 -9.09 -12.25
CA SER A 333 -10.38 -7.92 -11.40
C SER A 333 -9.09 -8.07 -10.58
N LEU A 334 -8.25 -7.03 -10.61
CA LEU A 334 -7.03 -6.93 -9.81
C LEU A 334 -7.33 -6.60 -8.33
N TYR A 335 -8.53 -6.12 -8.04
CA TYR A 335 -8.91 -5.61 -6.73
C TYR A 335 -10.18 -6.31 -6.26
N GLN A 336 -10.17 -6.83 -5.04
CA GLN A 336 -11.38 -7.38 -4.45
C GLN A 336 -12.28 -6.22 -4.02
N CYS A 337 -13.52 -6.18 -4.51
CA CYS A 337 -14.50 -5.23 -4.01
C CYS A 337 -15.13 -5.74 -2.72
N SER A 338 -15.56 -4.82 -1.87
CA SER A 338 -16.40 -5.13 -0.71
C SER A 338 -17.72 -5.70 -1.21
N THR A 339 -18.02 -6.95 -0.85
CA THR A 339 -19.33 -7.56 -1.10
C THR A 339 -20.26 -7.16 0.04
N ASN A 340 -21.04 -6.10 -0.19
CA ASN A 340 -22.12 -5.69 0.72
C ASN A 340 -23.13 -6.80 1.01
#